data_AF-A0A7S3WEY7-F1
#
_entry.id   AF-A0A7S3WEY7-F1
#
_cell.length_a   1.000
_cell.length_b   1.000
_cell.length_c   1.000
_cell.angle_alpha   90.00
_cell.angle_beta   90.00
_cell.angle_gamma   90.00
#
_symmetry.space_group_name_H-M   'P 1'
#
loop_
_entity.id
_entity.type
_entity.pdbx_description
1 polymer ?
#
loop_
_entity_poly.entity_id
_entity_poly.type
_entity_poly.pdbx_seq_one_letter_code
_entity_poly.pdbx_strand_id
1 'polypeptide(L)'
;SNPDARVVYVPAMDHAPGATRPIYYDTEDFPRFVGDRGVEAYLQKNNPGFNASVPIGHIPQVEHTFGYFEATYGILNEHQVGIGESTCSSVFGAQARGHGGHALFSVDSLSR
;
A
#
# COMPACT_ATOMS: atom_id res chain seq x y z
N SER A 1 1.40 -12.73 14.30
CA SER A 1 0.81 -11.87 13.27
C SER A 1 -0.64 -12.27 13.10
N ASN A 2 -1.48 -11.32 12.71
CA ASN A 2 -2.87 -11.51 12.33
C ASN A 2 -3.02 -11.00 10.89
N PRO A 3 -2.60 -11.77 9.88
CA PRO A 3 -2.43 -11.25 8.53
C PRO A 3 -3.76 -10.82 7.93
N ASP A 4 -3.75 -9.72 7.18
CA ASP A 4 -4.90 -9.30 6.40
C ASP A 4 -5.01 -10.18 5.14
N ALA A 5 -6.05 -11.00 5.05
CA ALA A 5 -6.28 -11.91 3.92
C ALA A 5 -7.14 -11.30 2.79
N ARG A 6 -7.57 -10.03 2.93
CA ARG A 6 -8.49 -9.41 1.95
C ARG A 6 -7.80 -9.19 0.61
N VAL A 7 -8.38 -9.70 -0.47
CA VAL A 7 -8.04 -9.30 -1.84
C VAL A 7 -9.04 -8.24 -2.27
N VAL A 8 -8.53 -7.12 -2.79
CA VAL A 8 -9.37 -5.98 -3.21
C VAL A 8 -8.97 -5.53 -4.61
N TYR A 9 -9.90 -4.86 -5.29
CA TYR A 9 -9.62 -4.14 -6.52
C TYR A 9 -9.44 -2.66 -6.21
N VAL A 10 -8.28 -2.11 -6.57
CA VAL A 10 -8.00 -0.67 -6.54
C VAL A 10 -8.33 -0.11 -7.92
N PRO A 11 -9.22 0.89 -8.03
CA PRO A 11 -9.58 1.46 -9.32
C PRO A 11 -8.43 2.27 -9.92
N ALA A 12 -8.43 2.41 -11.25
CA ALA A 12 -7.62 3.42 -11.92
C ALA A 12 -8.00 4.82 -11.44
N MET A 13 -7.03 5.72 -11.37
CA MET A 13 -7.22 7.09 -10.85
C MET A 13 -6.41 8.08 -11.67
N ASP A 14 -7.01 9.24 -11.90
CA ASP A 14 -6.35 10.43 -12.42
C ASP A 14 -6.03 11.40 -11.27
N HIS A 15 -4.88 12.05 -11.35
CA HIS A 15 -4.38 12.93 -10.30
C HIS A 15 -4.06 14.33 -10.83
N ALA A 16 -4.39 15.34 -10.04
CA ALA A 16 -4.11 16.73 -10.40
C ALA A 16 -2.59 17.00 -10.53
N PRO A 17 -2.18 17.95 -11.39
CA PRO A 17 -0.78 18.36 -11.48
C PRO A 17 -0.22 18.79 -10.11
N GLY A 18 0.94 18.25 -9.75
CA GLY A 18 1.59 18.52 -8.46
C GLY A 18 1.02 17.74 -7.28
N ALA A 19 0.09 16.81 -7.50
CA ALA A 19 -0.39 15.91 -6.46
C ALA A 19 0.76 15.08 -5.86
N THR A 20 0.59 14.69 -4.61
CA THR A 20 1.53 13.81 -3.90
C THR A 20 0.83 12.54 -3.45
N ARG A 21 1.56 11.43 -3.52
CA ARG A 21 1.12 10.14 -3.01
C ARG A 21 1.67 9.93 -1.58
N PRO A 22 0.81 9.71 -0.58
CA PRO A 22 1.25 9.32 0.75
C PRO A 22 1.83 7.90 0.73
N ILE A 23 2.90 7.69 1.48
CA ILE A 23 3.50 6.36 1.71
C ILE A 23 3.17 5.94 3.13
N TYR A 24 2.62 4.74 3.29
CA TYR A 24 2.25 4.17 4.58
C TYR A 24 3.25 3.12 5.03
N TYR A 25 3.32 2.90 6.34
CA TYR A 25 4.08 1.77 6.88
C TYR A 25 3.30 0.46 6.68
N ASP A 26 3.97 -0.58 6.21
CA ASP A 26 3.36 -1.91 6.07
C ASP A 26 3.32 -2.63 7.40
N THR A 27 2.11 -2.94 7.87
CA THR A 27 1.92 -3.78 9.05
C THR A 27 1.80 -5.25 8.69
N GLU A 28 1.42 -5.59 7.45
CA GLU A 28 0.92 -6.90 6.98
C GLU A 28 -0.31 -7.45 7.76
N ASP A 29 -0.51 -7.01 9.00
CA ASP A 29 -1.59 -7.35 9.91
C ASP A 29 -2.91 -6.66 9.54
N PHE A 30 -4.03 -7.27 9.94
CA PHE A 30 -5.37 -6.74 9.74
C PHE A 30 -5.70 -5.59 10.70
N PRO A 31 -6.26 -4.48 10.17
CA PRO A 31 -6.35 -4.11 8.77
C PRO A 31 -5.00 -3.58 8.26
N ARG A 32 -4.57 -4.02 7.06
CA ARG A 32 -3.29 -3.58 6.46
C ARG A 32 -3.25 -2.08 6.16
N PHE A 33 -4.43 -1.49 5.98
CA PHE A 33 -4.64 -0.08 5.66
C PHE A 33 -6.06 0.33 6.05
N VAL A 34 -6.20 1.54 6.57
CA VAL A 34 -7.48 2.20 6.85
C VAL A 34 -7.43 3.61 6.29
N GLY A 35 -8.28 3.89 5.30
CA GLY A 35 -8.32 5.17 4.60
C GLY A 35 -9.15 5.08 3.32
N ASP A 36 -9.17 6.16 2.55
CA ASP A 36 -9.88 6.21 1.28
C ASP A 36 -8.91 6.07 0.11
N ARG A 37 -9.11 4.99 -0.67
CA ARG A 37 -8.42 4.70 -1.93
C ARG A 37 -9.42 4.29 -3.02
N GLY A 38 -10.70 4.64 -2.86
CA GLY A 38 -11.77 4.12 -3.71
C GLY A 38 -12.05 2.62 -3.48
N VAL A 39 -11.62 2.07 -2.34
CA VAL A 39 -11.81 0.65 -1.98
C VAL A 39 -12.63 0.56 -0.71
N GLU A 40 -13.82 -0.03 -0.81
CA GLU A 40 -14.75 -0.11 0.31
C GLU A 40 -14.17 -0.83 1.54
N ALA A 41 -13.38 -1.89 1.32
CA ALA A 41 -12.77 -2.65 2.41
C ALA A 41 -11.84 -1.81 3.31
N TYR A 42 -11.26 -0.73 2.80
CA TYR A 42 -10.34 0.12 3.58
C TYR A 42 -11.00 1.30 4.27
N LEU A 43 -12.26 1.60 3.95
CA LEU A 43 -12.96 2.71 4.57
C LEU A 43 -13.08 2.51 6.08
N GLN A 44 -12.94 3.59 6.83
CA GLN A 44 -13.03 3.59 8.30
C GLN A 44 -14.32 2.93 8.82
N LYS A 45 -15.45 3.14 8.13
CA LYS A 45 -16.75 2.54 8.45
C LYS A 45 -16.72 1.00 8.47
N ASN A 46 -15.83 0.39 7.69
CA ASN A 46 -15.69 -1.06 7.55
C ASN A 46 -14.52 -1.63 8.37
N ASN A 47 -13.81 -0.78 9.12
CA ASN A 47 -12.73 -1.17 10.02
C ASN A 47 -12.95 -0.53 11.41
N PRO A 48 -14.09 -0.84 12.08
CA PRO A 48 -14.39 -0.25 13.38
C PRO A 48 -13.35 -0.66 14.43
N GLY A 49 -12.96 0.28 15.29
CA GLY A 49 -11.95 0.05 16.34
C GLY A 49 -10.50 0.23 15.89
N PHE A 50 -10.24 0.49 14.61
CA PHE A 50 -8.91 0.80 14.09
C PHE A 50 -8.79 2.30 13.77
N ASN A 51 -7.61 2.87 13.97
CA ASN A 51 -7.33 4.26 13.56
C ASN A 51 -7.01 4.31 12.05
N ALA A 52 -7.26 5.47 11.44
CA ALA A 52 -6.80 5.74 10.08
C ALA A 52 -5.26 5.59 9.98
N SER A 53 -4.80 5.04 8.87
CA SER A 53 -3.38 4.86 8.61
C SER A 53 -2.66 6.20 8.50
N VAL A 54 -1.51 6.31 9.16
CA VAL A 54 -0.70 7.55 9.19
C VAL A 54 0.45 7.42 8.19
N PRO A 55 0.63 8.40 7.27
CA PRO A 55 1.71 8.35 6.30
C PRO A 55 3.08 8.57 6.97
N ILE A 56 4.09 7.83 6.50
CA ILE A 56 5.50 7.96 6.90
C ILE A 56 6.33 8.84 5.95
N GLY A 57 5.74 9.23 4.82
CA GLY A 57 6.34 10.13 3.84
C GLY A 57 5.42 10.36 2.65
N HIS A 58 5.89 11.14 1.68
CA HIS A 58 5.16 11.48 0.47
C HIS A 58 6.13 11.47 -0.72
N ILE A 59 5.61 11.11 -1.89
CA ILE A 59 6.31 11.22 -3.18
C ILE A 59 5.45 12.00 -4.18
N PRO A 60 6.04 12.60 -5.23
CA PRO A 60 5.25 13.13 -6.35
C PRO A 60 4.36 12.03 -6.96
N GLN A 61 3.10 12.35 -7.24
CA GLN A 61 2.16 11.42 -7.86
C GLN A 61 2.18 11.57 -9.37
N VAL A 62 2.00 10.45 -10.08
CA VAL A 62 1.87 10.43 -11.54
C VAL A 62 0.45 10.86 -11.95
N GLU A 63 0.31 11.37 -13.18
CA GLU A 63 -0.99 11.86 -13.68
C GLU A 63 -2.07 10.77 -13.71
N HIS A 64 -1.69 9.53 -14.06
CA HIS A 64 -2.62 8.41 -14.19
C HIS A 64 -2.02 7.14 -13.57
N THR A 65 -2.83 6.42 -12.80
CA THR A 65 -2.51 5.07 -12.30
C THR A 65 -3.52 4.05 -12.82
N PHE A 66 -3.04 2.87 -13.20
CA PHE A 66 -3.89 1.76 -13.65
C PHE A 66 -4.62 1.07 -12.51
N GLY A 67 -5.76 0.47 -12.83
CA GLY A 67 -6.51 -0.38 -11.89
C GLY A 67 -5.84 -1.74 -11.72
N TYR A 68 -5.87 -2.29 -10.50
CA TYR A 68 -5.20 -3.55 -10.19
C TYR A 68 -5.82 -4.27 -8.97
N PHE A 69 -5.64 -5.59 -8.92
CA PHE A 69 -5.94 -6.38 -7.73
C PHE A 69 -4.77 -6.34 -6.76
N GLU A 70 -5.04 -6.21 -5.46
CA GLU A 70 -4.02 -6.25 -4.41
C GLU A 70 -4.42 -7.10 -3.21
N ALA A 71 -3.40 -7.64 -2.55
CA ALA A 71 -3.48 -8.16 -1.18
C ALA A 71 -2.50 -7.38 -0.31
N THR A 72 -1.40 -7.99 0.16
CA THR A 72 -0.32 -7.27 0.84
C THR A 72 0.37 -6.28 -0.12
N TYR A 73 0.52 -6.70 -1.37
CA TYR A 73 1.02 -5.91 -2.49
C TYR A 73 0.19 -6.18 -3.76
N GLY A 74 0.44 -5.40 -4.83
CA GLY A 74 -0.23 -5.53 -6.13
C GLY A 74 0.02 -6.89 -6.79
N ILE A 75 -1.05 -7.54 -7.24
CA ILE A 75 -1.04 -8.90 -7.80
C ILE A 75 -1.06 -8.86 -9.33
N LEU A 76 -2.05 -8.18 -9.91
CA LEU A 76 -2.31 -8.15 -11.36
C LEU A 76 -3.03 -6.86 -11.73
N ASN A 77 -2.52 -6.14 -12.72
CA ASN A 77 -3.18 -4.93 -13.24
C ASN A 77 -4.13 -5.24 -14.42
N GLU A 78 -4.90 -4.24 -14.83
CA GLU A 78 -5.84 -4.33 -15.97
C GLU A 78 -5.16 -4.59 -17.34
N HIS A 79 -3.84 -4.48 -17.40
CA HIS A 79 -3.01 -4.80 -18.57
C HIS A 79 -2.40 -6.21 -18.50
N GLN A 80 -2.90 -7.06 -17.61
CA GLN A 80 -2.47 -8.45 -17.45
C GLN A 80 -1.01 -8.61 -17.03
N VAL A 81 -0.41 -7.57 -16.44
CA VAL A 81 0.94 -7.62 -15.86
C VAL A 81 0.82 -7.95 -14.38
N GLY A 82 1.45 -9.06 -13.98
CA GLY A 82 1.43 -9.55 -12.61
C GLY A 82 2.78 -9.47 -11.91
N ILE A 83 2.75 -9.39 -10.58
CA ILE A 83 3.93 -9.38 -9.71
C ILE A 83 3.84 -10.56 -8.74
N GLY A 84 4.97 -11.23 -8.50
CA GLY A 84 5.12 -12.24 -7.48
C GLY A 84 6.40 -12.02 -6.70
N GLU A 85 6.33 -12.08 -5.39
CA GLU A 85 7.48 -12.07 -4.50
C GLU A 85 7.76 -13.51 -4.00
N SER A 86 9.03 -13.79 -3.74
CA SER A 86 9.48 -15.06 -3.17
C SER A 86 10.40 -14.75 -2.01
N THR A 87 10.11 -15.38 -0.86
CA THR A 87 10.87 -15.14 0.35
C THR A 87 12.25 -15.78 0.23
N CYS A 88 13.28 -14.95 0.34
CA CYS A 88 14.67 -15.38 0.44
C CYS A 88 15.33 -14.76 1.69
N SER A 89 16.34 -15.45 2.22
CA SER A 89 17.12 -14.91 3.34
C SER A 89 17.96 -13.73 2.86
N SER A 90 18.00 -12.65 3.64
CA SER A 90 18.84 -11.48 3.34
C SER A 90 19.40 -10.85 4.61
N VAL A 91 20.48 -10.08 4.47
CA VAL A 91 21.04 -9.25 5.54
C VAL A 91 20.56 -7.82 5.31
N PHE A 92 19.68 -7.34 6.18
CA PHE A 92 19.13 -5.99 6.06
C PHE A 92 20.11 -4.94 6.61
N GLY A 93 20.59 -4.07 5.72
CA GLY A 93 21.37 -2.87 6.09
C GLY A 93 20.51 -1.60 6.23
N ALA A 94 19.20 -1.72 6.02
CA ALA A 94 18.26 -0.60 6.02
C ALA A 94 17.14 -0.85 7.05
N GLN A 95 16.76 0.21 7.76
CA GLN A 95 15.66 0.21 8.73
C GLN A 95 14.57 1.16 8.25
N ALA A 96 13.30 0.74 8.40
CA ALA A 96 12.16 1.53 7.99
C ALA A 96 12.10 2.86 8.75
N ARG A 97 11.61 3.90 8.08
CA ARG A 97 11.45 5.24 8.68
C ARG A 97 10.48 5.25 9.87
N GLY A 98 9.46 4.39 9.85
CA GLY A 98 8.56 4.18 10.98
C GLY A 98 9.22 3.57 12.22
N HIS A 99 10.42 3.01 12.08
CA HIS A 99 11.20 2.39 13.14
C HIS A 99 12.52 3.13 13.41
N GLY A 100 12.67 4.39 12.98
CA GLY A 100 13.86 5.20 13.26
C GLY A 100 15.01 5.07 12.23
N GLY A 101 14.80 4.38 11.12
CA GLY A 101 15.74 4.35 10.00
C GLY A 101 15.41 5.33 8.87
N HIS A 102 16.00 5.11 7.70
CA HIS A 102 15.85 5.98 6.52
C HIS A 102 15.06 5.35 5.36
N ALA A 103 14.72 4.06 5.43
CA ALA A 103 14.00 3.39 4.34
C ALA A 103 12.54 3.85 4.29
N LEU A 104 12.16 4.48 3.17
CA LEU A 104 10.81 4.98 2.93
C LEU A 104 9.91 3.92 2.28
N PHE A 105 10.46 3.10 1.40
CA PHE A 105 9.69 2.14 0.62
C PHE A 105 9.82 0.71 1.14
N SER A 106 8.72 -0.01 1.04
CA SER A 106 8.62 -1.47 1.16
C SER A 106 7.89 -2.01 -0.08
N VAL A 107 7.80 -3.33 -0.24
CA VAL A 107 7.18 -3.96 -1.41
C VAL A 107 5.71 -3.55 -1.58
N ASP A 108 4.98 -3.33 -0.49
CA ASP A 108 3.61 -2.82 -0.50
C ASP A 108 3.50 -1.43 -1.11
N SER A 109 4.56 -0.62 -1.02
CA SER A 109 4.65 0.72 -1.62
C SER A 109 4.66 0.69 -3.15
N LEU A 110 4.74 -0.48 -3.79
CA LEU A 110 4.46 -0.65 -5.22
C LEU A 110 2.96 -0.54 -5.54
N SER A 111 2.14 -0.66 -4.52
CA SER A 111 0.68 -0.70 -4.58
C SER A 111 0.11 0.58 -3.98
N ARG A 112 0.50 0.91 -2.73
CA ARG A 112 -0.12 1.98 -1.93
C ARG A 112 0.80 3.11 -1.52
#